data_AF-A0A0R1GYQ2-F1
#
_entry.id   AF-A0A0R1GYQ2-F1
#
_cell.length_a   1.000
_cell.length_b   1.000
_cell.length_c   1.000
_cell.angle_alpha   90.00
_cell.angle_beta   90.00
_cell.angle_gamma   90.00
#
_symmetry.space_group_name_H-M   'P 1'
#
loop_
_entity.id
_entity.type
_entity.pdbx_description
1 polymer ?
#
loop_
_entity_poly.entity_id
_entity_poly.type
_entity_poly.pdbx_seq_one_letter_code
_entity_poly.pdbx_strand_id
1 'polypeptide(L)'
;MSDLMYKYIHLVVIAKFGSQSLAYHYASTDGDDVMDHKELLNQQTRVPGYLYGIHMLKTVGTDFKSVQARDPYFDDFEVFESMGEFLDAVYRSAVAHNALGRLWTAKTLGLEQSTK
;
A
#
# COMPACT_ATOMS: atom_id res chain seq x y z
N MET A 1 23.64 6.47 -26.62
CA MET A 1 22.84 7.00 -25.49
C MET A 1 21.51 6.26 -25.49
N SER A 2 21.48 5.02 -25.00
CA SER A 2 20.34 4.13 -25.20
C SER A 2 20.29 3.05 -24.11
N ASP A 3 20.46 3.43 -22.84
CA ASP A 3 20.37 2.45 -21.75
C ASP A 3 20.14 3.06 -20.34
N LEU A 4 19.32 4.11 -20.22
CA LEU A 4 18.61 4.36 -18.96
C LEU A 4 17.44 3.36 -18.88
N MET A 5 17.79 2.07 -18.82
CA MET A 5 16.83 0.99 -18.76
C MET A 5 16.17 1.06 -17.39
N TYR A 6 14.84 1.26 -17.37
CA TYR A 6 14.05 1.19 -16.14
C TYR A 6 14.26 -0.18 -15.48
N LYS A 7 15.20 -0.25 -14.53
CA LYS A 7 15.73 -1.48 -13.95
C LYS A 7 14.99 -1.87 -12.68
N TYR A 8 14.57 -0.89 -11.90
CA TYR A 8 13.93 -1.10 -10.61
C TYR A 8 12.45 -1.34 -10.81
N ILE A 9 11.93 -2.41 -10.23
CA ILE A 9 10.53 -2.76 -10.17
C ILE A 9 10.03 -2.25 -8.82
N HIS A 10 8.98 -1.44 -8.84
CA HIS A 10 8.39 -0.84 -7.67
C HIS A 10 7.07 -1.53 -7.36
N LEU A 11 6.90 -1.96 -6.12
CA LEU A 11 5.61 -2.24 -5.51
C LEU A 11 5.18 -0.99 -4.76
N VAL A 12 4.09 -0.38 -5.21
CA VAL A 12 3.49 0.79 -4.56
C VAL A 12 2.07 0.41 -4.15
N VAL A 13 1.79 0.42 -2.85
CA VAL A 13 0.46 0.13 -2.30
C VAL A 13 -0.12 1.43 -1.80
N ILE A 14 -1.27 1.84 -2.33
CA ILE A 14 -1.86 3.15 -2.06
C ILE A 14 -3.19 3.04 -1.35
N ALA A 15 -3.49 4.01 -0.48
CA ALA A 15 -4.81 4.20 0.08
C ALA A 15 -5.16 5.69 0.11
N LYS A 16 -6.42 6.04 -0.17
CA LYS A 16 -6.91 7.41 -0.15
C LYS A 16 -8.16 7.53 0.71
N PHE A 17 -8.15 8.48 1.64
CA PHE A 17 -9.26 8.79 2.53
C PHE A 17 -9.43 10.31 2.62
N GLY A 18 -10.47 10.84 1.96
CA GLY A 18 -10.67 12.29 1.90
C GLY A 18 -9.45 13.00 1.26
N SER A 19 -8.81 13.89 2.01
CA SER A 19 -7.60 14.61 1.59
C SER A 19 -6.29 13.85 1.88
N GLN A 20 -6.34 12.71 2.54
CA GLN A 20 -5.15 11.93 2.91
C GLN A 20 -4.83 10.90 1.83
N SER A 21 -3.59 10.93 1.34
CA SER A 21 -3.03 9.95 0.40
C SER A 21 -1.84 9.24 1.06
N LEU A 22 -1.94 7.92 1.20
CA LEU A 22 -0.93 7.07 1.86
C LEU A 22 -0.34 6.09 0.86
N ALA A 23 0.97 5.91 0.90
CA ALA A 23 1.67 4.92 0.07
C ALA A 23 2.61 4.08 0.92
N TYR A 24 2.57 2.77 0.77
CA TYR A 24 3.72 1.91 1.05
C TYR A 24 4.53 1.74 -0.23
N HIS A 25 5.85 1.75 -0.10
CA HIS A 25 6.76 1.61 -1.23
C HIS A 25 7.86 0.59 -0.94
N TYR A 26 8.04 -0.31 -1.89
CA TYR A 26 9.18 -1.20 -1.98
C TYR A 26 9.71 -1.23 -3.41
N ALA A 27 11.02 -1.33 -3.58
CA ALA A 27 11.63 -1.49 -4.90
C ALA A 27 12.84 -2.40 -4.87
N SER A 28 12.95 -3.24 -5.90
CA SER A 28 14.09 -4.12 -6.13
C SER A 28 14.35 -4.26 -7.62
N THR A 29 15.55 -4.69 -8.00
CA THR A 29 15.82 -5.12 -9.38
C THR A 29 15.42 -6.57 -9.61
N ASP A 30 15.19 -7.32 -8.53
CA ASP A 30 14.73 -8.69 -8.56
C ASP A 30 13.20 -8.73 -8.51
N GLY A 31 12.60 -9.40 -9.49
CA GLY A 31 11.14 -9.52 -9.57
C GLY A 31 10.56 -10.43 -8.51
N ASP A 32 11.29 -11.46 -8.10
CA ASP A 32 10.82 -12.44 -7.11
C ASP A 32 10.76 -11.79 -5.72
N ASP A 33 11.78 -11.00 -5.37
CA ASP A 33 11.85 -10.17 -4.16
C ASP A 33 10.66 -9.18 -4.04
N VAL A 34 10.24 -8.58 -5.16
CA VAL A 34 9.04 -7.73 -5.19
C VAL A 34 7.76 -8.55 -4.98
N MET A 35 7.69 -9.76 -5.53
CA MET A 35 6.55 -10.64 -5.34
C MET A 35 6.45 -11.13 -3.89
N ASP A 36 7.58 -11.42 -3.23
CA ASP A 36 7.62 -11.77 -1.81
C ASP A 36 7.01 -10.65 -0.95
N HIS A 37 7.30 -9.39 -1.24
CA HIS A 37 6.70 -8.25 -0.54
C HIS A 37 5.19 -8.10 -0.81
N LYS A 38 4.74 -8.43 -2.03
CA LYS A 38 3.31 -8.49 -2.36
C LYS A 38 2.61 -9.67 -1.65
N GLU A 39 3.28 -10.80 -1.49
CA GLU A 39 2.74 -11.93 -0.74
C GLU A 39 2.67 -11.62 0.76
N LEU A 40 3.68 -10.97 1.31
CA LEU A 40 3.66 -10.46 2.68
C LEU A 40 2.44 -9.56 2.91
N LEU A 41 2.14 -8.63 1.98
CA LEU A 41 0.93 -7.80 2.06
C LEU A 41 -0.35 -8.65 2.13
N ASN A 42 -0.48 -9.68 1.28
CA ASN A 42 -1.66 -10.55 1.25
C ASN A 42 -1.83 -11.37 2.54
N GLN A 43 -0.74 -11.68 3.23
CA GLN A 43 -0.76 -12.40 4.49
C GLN A 43 -1.19 -11.51 5.67
N GLN A 44 -1.09 -10.18 5.54
CA GLN A 44 -1.46 -9.26 6.61
C GLN A 44 -2.99 -9.05 6.65
N THR A 45 -3.61 -9.44 7.76
CA THR A 45 -5.05 -9.32 8.00
C THR A 45 -5.42 -8.07 8.81
N ARG A 46 -4.54 -7.05 8.82
CA ARG A 46 -4.73 -5.81 9.61
C ARG A 46 -5.90 -4.98 9.09
N VAL A 47 -6.07 -4.93 7.77
CA VAL A 47 -7.11 -4.16 7.08
C VAL A 47 -7.66 -4.95 5.89
N PRO A 48 -8.93 -4.73 5.50
CA PRO A 48 -9.48 -5.35 4.30
C PRO A 48 -8.78 -4.87 3.02
N GLY A 49 -8.58 -5.79 2.07
CA GLY A 49 -7.91 -5.49 0.80
C GLY A 49 -8.59 -4.43 -0.06
N TYR A 50 -9.91 -4.19 0.11
CA TYR A 50 -10.61 -3.13 -0.63
C TYR A 50 -10.25 -1.71 -0.18
N LEU A 51 -9.49 -1.55 0.91
CA LEU A 51 -9.06 -0.24 1.42
C LEU A 51 -7.78 0.28 0.76
N TYR A 52 -7.13 -0.53 -0.08
CA TYR A 52 -5.92 -0.14 -0.77
C TYR A 52 -5.89 -0.64 -2.22
N GLY A 53 -5.11 0.03 -3.06
CA GLY A 53 -4.80 -0.39 -4.42
C GLY A 53 -3.32 -0.75 -4.55
N ILE A 54 -2.98 -1.63 -5.48
CA ILE A 54 -1.60 -2.04 -5.77
C ILE A 54 -1.22 -1.51 -7.15
N HIS A 55 -0.08 -0.83 -7.23
CA HIS A 55 0.54 -0.34 -8.44
C HIS A 55 1.92 -0.98 -8.58
N MET A 56 2.22 -1.48 -9.78
CA MET A 56 3.56 -1.92 -10.14
C MET A 56 4.06 -1.16 -11.35
N LEU A 57 5.27 -0.62 -11.25
CA LEU A 57 5.90 0.13 -12.33
C LEU A 57 7.42 -0.04 -12.29
N LYS A 58 8.10 0.34 -13.37
CA LYS A 58 9.56 0.37 -13.41
C LYS A 58 10.09 1.80 -13.40
N THR A 59 11.17 2.07 -12.67
CA THR A 59 11.83 3.38 -12.72
C THR A 59 13.36 3.25 -12.83
N VAL A 60 14.04 4.39 -12.94
CA VAL A 60 15.50 4.46 -13.09
C VAL A 60 16.23 4.42 -11.74
N GLY A 61 15.53 4.64 -10.62
CA GLY A 61 16.08 4.63 -9.28
C GLY A 61 15.26 3.76 -8.33
N THR A 62 15.78 3.52 -7.13
CA THR A 62 15.09 2.71 -6.10
C THR A 62 14.08 3.51 -5.30
N ASP A 63 14.23 4.83 -5.23
CA ASP A 63 13.47 5.69 -4.34
C ASP A 63 12.07 6.03 -4.87
N PHE A 64 11.19 6.48 -3.96
CA PHE A 64 9.85 6.92 -4.35
C PHE A 64 9.88 8.19 -5.20
N LYS A 65 10.91 9.02 -5.08
CA LYS A 65 11.09 10.21 -5.95
C LYS A 65 11.20 9.82 -7.41
N SER A 66 11.78 8.67 -7.72
CA SER A 66 11.85 8.13 -9.08
C SER A 66 10.48 7.69 -9.61
N VAL A 67 9.55 7.30 -8.72
CA VAL A 67 8.13 7.06 -9.05
C VAL A 67 7.43 8.39 -9.34
N GLN A 68 7.56 9.37 -8.45
CA GLN A 68 6.97 10.72 -8.60
C GLN A 68 7.44 11.44 -9.87
N ALA A 69 8.74 11.38 -10.17
CA ALA A 69 9.31 11.96 -11.39
C ALA A 69 8.72 11.36 -12.67
N ARG A 70 8.22 10.13 -12.61
CA ARG A 70 7.58 9.44 -13.74
C ARG A 70 6.07 9.67 -13.80
N ASP A 71 5.42 9.85 -12.65
CA ASP A 71 3.98 10.01 -12.54
C ASP A 71 3.61 10.98 -11.39
N PRO A 72 3.26 12.25 -11.73
CA PRO A 72 2.88 13.27 -10.74
C PRO A 72 1.65 12.91 -9.89
N TYR A 73 0.89 11.87 -10.26
CA TYR A 73 -0.18 11.34 -9.41
C TYR A 73 0.30 11.02 -7.99
N PHE A 74 1.58 10.69 -7.82
CA PHE A 74 2.17 10.29 -6.54
C PHE A 74 2.77 11.44 -5.71
N ASP A 75 2.71 12.69 -6.16
CA ASP A 75 3.42 13.81 -5.53
C ASP A 75 2.93 14.11 -4.09
N ASP A 76 1.63 13.96 -3.84
CA ASP A 76 1.00 14.29 -2.55
C ASP A 76 0.88 13.10 -1.58
N PHE A 77 1.60 12.01 -1.84
CA PHE A 77 1.54 10.82 -0.99
C PHE A 77 2.46 10.91 0.22
N GLU A 78 1.92 10.62 1.39
CA GLU A 78 2.70 10.27 2.58
C GLU A 78 3.23 8.84 2.40
N VAL A 79 4.55 8.69 2.36
CA VAL A 79 5.23 7.44 2.00
C VAL A 79 5.75 6.73 3.25
N PHE A 80 5.45 5.44 3.34
CA PHE A 80 5.88 4.53 4.39
C PHE A 80 6.83 3.48 3.81
N GLU A 81 7.99 3.29 4.43
CA GLU A 81 8.93 2.20 4.11
C GLU A 81 8.56 0.91 4.86
N SER A 82 7.84 1.04 5.98
CA SER A 82 7.33 -0.09 6.76
C SER A 82 5.89 -0.40 6.36
N MET A 83 5.67 -1.62 5.86
CA MET A 83 4.33 -2.11 5.54
C MET A 83 3.42 -2.14 6.77
N GLY A 84 3.97 -2.45 7.96
CA GLY A 84 3.20 -2.43 9.20
C GLY A 84 2.70 -1.02 9.55
N GLU A 85 3.57 -0.02 9.45
CA GLU A 85 3.21 1.37 9.70
C GLU A 85 2.18 1.90 8.69
N PHE A 86 2.33 1.51 7.42
CA PHE A 86 1.35 1.79 6.38
C PHE A 86 -0.03 1.21 6.72
N LEU A 87 -0.13 -0.09 7.04
CA LEU A 87 -1.42 -0.70 7.36
C LEU A 87 -2.04 -0.13 8.64
N ASP A 88 -1.21 0.31 9.59
CA ASP A 88 -1.66 1.02 10.78
C ASP A 88 -2.24 2.40 10.45
N ALA A 89 -1.61 3.14 9.54
CA ALA A 89 -2.14 4.40 9.03
C ALA A 89 -3.46 4.19 8.28
N VAL A 90 -3.52 3.21 7.37
CA VAL A 90 -4.73 2.84 6.64
C VAL A 90 -5.87 2.49 7.60
N TYR A 91 -5.60 1.68 8.62
CA TYR A 91 -6.61 1.32 9.62
C TYR A 91 -7.15 2.55 10.35
N ARG A 92 -6.28 3.44 10.86
CA ARG A 92 -6.70 4.67 11.54
C ARG A 92 -7.54 5.56 10.63
N SER A 93 -7.11 5.75 9.38
CA SER A 93 -7.84 6.57 8.40
C SER A 93 -9.19 5.95 8.05
N ALA A 94 -9.26 4.62 7.91
CA ALA A 94 -10.51 3.92 7.62
C ALA A 94 -11.53 4.03 8.76
N VAL A 95 -11.07 3.96 10.02
CA VAL A 95 -11.93 4.20 11.20
C VAL A 95 -12.43 5.64 11.19
N ALA A 96 -11.55 6.62 11.01
CA ALA A 96 -11.90 8.04 11.03
C ALA A 96 -12.92 8.43 9.94
N HIS A 97 -12.90 7.73 8.81
CA HIS A 97 -13.79 7.99 7.66
C HIS A 97 -14.98 7.03 7.57
N ASN A 98 -15.21 6.17 8.58
CA ASN A 98 -16.25 5.14 8.56
C ASN A 98 -16.20 4.23 7.31
N ALA A 99 -14.98 3.95 6.83
CA ALA A 99 -14.74 3.14 5.63
C ALA A 99 -14.62 1.64 5.91
N LEU A 100 -14.61 1.24 7.19
CA LEU A 100 -14.68 -0.18 7.56
C LEU A 100 -16.09 -0.71 7.31
N GLY A 101 -16.21 -1.71 6.44
CA GLY A 101 -17.47 -2.42 6.21
C GLY A 101 -18.04 -3.05 7.49
N ARG A 102 -19.33 -3.40 7.48
CA ARG A 102 -20.05 -3.91 8.67
C ARG A 102 -19.38 -5.13 9.31
N LEU A 103 -18.89 -6.08 8.51
CA LEU A 103 -18.19 -7.27 8.99
C LEU A 103 -16.89 -6.92 9.74
N TRP A 104 -16.13 -5.97 9.20
CA TRP A 104 -14.89 -5.51 9.82
C TRP A 104 -15.14 -4.70 11.08
N THR A 105 -16.19 -3.88 11.08
CA THR A 105 -16.65 -3.16 12.28
C THR A 105 -17.01 -4.14 13.39
N ALA A 106 -17.73 -5.22 13.09
CA ALA A 106 -18.09 -6.25 14.07
C ALA A 106 -16.86 -6.97 14.64
N LYS A 107 -15.90 -7.35 13.78
CA LYS A 107 -14.62 -7.95 14.19
C LYS A 107 -13.80 -7.01 15.09
N THR A 108 -13.68 -5.74 14.72
CA THR A 108 -12.97 -4.71 15.49
C THR A 108 -13.61 -4.46 16.86
N LEU A 109 -14.94 -4.46 16.93
CA LEU A 109 -15.69 -4.23 18.17
C LEU A 109 -15.86 -5.50 19.03
N GLY A 110 -15.33 -6.65 18.59
CA GLY A 110 -15.50 -7.92 19.30
C GLY A 110 -16.95 -8.42 19.34
N LEU A 111 -17.77 -8.01 18.36
CA LEU A 111 -19.20 -8.32 18.27
C LEU A 111 -19.51 -9.55 17.41
N GLU A 112 -18.50 -10.32 16.99
CA GLU A 112 -18.73 -11.62 16.33
C GLU A 112 -19.30 -12.63 17.34
N GLN A 113 -20.62 -12.58 17.52
CA GLN A 113 -21.38 -13.61 18.22
C GLN A 113 -21.23 -14.92 17.45
N SER A 114 -20.66 -15.92 18.13
CA SER A 114 -20.60 -17.31 17.70
C SER A 114 -22.02 -17.87 17.48
N THR A 115 -22.56 -17.75 16.28
CA THR A 115 -23.67 -18.61 15.85
C THR A 115 -23.13 -20.01 15.63
N LYS A 116 -23.23 -20.84 16.68
CA LYS A 116 -23.40 -22.29 16.54
C LYS A 116 -24.87 -22.59 16.32
#